data_AF-A0A4Q5E922-F1
#
_entry.id   AF-A0A4Q5E922-F1
#
_cell.length_a   1.000
_cell.length_b   1.000
_cell.length_c   1.000
_cell.angle_alpha   90.00
_cell.angle_beta   90.00
_cell.angle_gamma   90.00
#
_symmetry.space_group_name_H-M   'P 1'
#
loop_
_entity.id
_entity.type
_entity.pdbx_description
1 polymer ?
#
loop_
_entity_poly.entity_id
_entity_poly.type
_entity_poly.pdbx_seq_one_letter_code
_entity_poly.pdbx_strand_id
1 'polypeptide(L)'
;MIYSRSYLNSLKIEDLKVPLQRYFHKFLNGELEKLKMHEKDFFFQNLKLFYNNESCKGRPAYDLRKIKEAKEYCFYSIILTYANEYIDFDTPNYGYKGKIPANEVRKDKRFFYEYINTWKNQVNSKKGSYFSQIEVELKRKLKALLSAAQAQTITKKEYDRKVTLFWAIFFHIYYKVKIYFDEKKAKFEELKISGYNIRFDIYSYIHILSRHYYPSMNDGMGVSFNSKQKAINLDELPTCILSLVDKHTKVSGLSIHTEFLLYEIEGEKYILWIKYISQTGFSSFQVRSFYKCESQLDFDKFIGKTKAQIEKNIFAYY
;
A
#
# COMPACT_ATOMS: atom_id res chain seq x y z
N MET A 1 -16.90 -5.47 -13.17
CA MET A 1 -15.71 -6.27 -12.84
C MET A 1 -15.78 -7.53 -13.67
N ILE A 2 -14.76 -7.79 -14.47
CA ILE A 2 -14.60 -8.96 -15.34
C ILE A 2 -13.84 -10.04 -14.58
N TYR A 3 -12.74 -9.68 -13.92
CA TYR A 3 -11.91 -10.60 -13.13
C TYR A 3 -11.63 -10.04 -11.74
N SER A 4 -11.46 -10.90 -10.74
CA SER A 4 -11.00 -10.50 -9.40
C SER A 4 -9.50 -10.23 -9.41
N ARG A 5 -9.02 -9.45 -8.43
CA ARG A 5 -7.59 -9.22 -8.22
C ARG A 5 -6.84 -10.52 -7.94
N SER A 6 -7.40 -11.39 -7.10
CA SER A 6 -6.80 -12.69 -6.77
C SER A 6 -6.59 -13.57 -8.01
N TYR A 7 -7.57 -13.58 -8.93
CA TYR A 7 -7.45 -14.31 -10.19
C TYR A 7 -6.36 -13.71 -11.09
N LEU A 8 -6.36 -12.39 -11.30
CA LEU A 8 -5.36 -11.75 -12.16
C LEU A 8 -3.93 -11.94 -11.64
N ASN A 9 -3.75 -11.95 -10.32
CA ASN A 9 -2.45 -12.15 -9.67
C ASN A 9 -1.96 -13.60 -9.72
N SER A 10 -2.85 -14.58 -9.94
CA SER A 10 -2.47 -16.00 -10.01
C SER A 10 -2.16 -16.49 -11.43
N LEU A 11 -2.40 -15.65 -12.45
CA LEU A 11 -2.19 -16.03 -13.85
C LEU A 11 -0.71 -16.25 -14.16
N LYS A 12 -0.44 -17.33 -14.91
CA LYS A 12 0.84 -17.52 -15.59
C LYS A 12 0.85 -16.72 -16.89
N ILE A 13 2.04 -16.51 -17.46
CA ILE A 13 2.24 -15.75 -18.70
C ILE A 13 1.37 -16.31 -19.85
N GLU A 14 1.28 -17.63 -19.95
CA GLU A 14 0.51 -18.35 -20.97
C GLU A 14 -1.01 -18.04 -20.89
N ASP A 15 -1.52 -17.77 -19.69
CA ASP A 15 -2.95 -17.54 -19.42
C ASP A 15 -3.35 -16.06 -19.55
N LEU A 16 -2.39 -15.15 -19.74
CA LEU A 16 -2.66 -13.71 -19.83
C LEU A 16 -3.47 -13.33 -21.07
N LYS A 17 -3.42 -14.15 -22.13
CA LYS A 17 -4.02 -13.84 -23.43
C LYS A 17 -5.51 -13.49 -23.33
N VAL A 18 -6.29 -14.32 -22.63
CA VAL A 18 -7.75 -14.15 -22.57
C VAL A 18 -8.16 -12.89 -21.79
N PRO A 19 -7.64 -12.63 -20.56
CA PRO A 19 -7.90 -11.38 -19.87
C PRO A 19 -7.45 -10.14 -20.67
N LEU A 20 -6.26 -10.17 -21.26
CA LEU A 20 -5.76 -9.05 -22.05
C LEU A 20 -6.65 -8.75 -23.25
N GLN A 21 -7.08 -9.76 -24.02
CA GLN A 21 -7.99 -9.55 -25.15
C GLN A 21 -9.31 -8.87 -24.71
N ARG A 22 -9.87 -9.26 -23.57
CA ARG A 22 -11.10 -8.63 -23.05
C ARG A 22 -10.87 -7.18 -22.66
N TYR A 23 -9.76 -6.87 -21.99
CA TYR A 23 -9.44 -5.48 -21.63
C TYR A 23 -9.07 -4.63 -22.85
N PHE A 24 -8.41 -5.20 -23.86
CA PHE A 24 -8.19 -4.53 -25.15
C PHE A 24 -9.51 -4.21 -25.85
N HIS A 25 -10.48 -5.13 -25.85
CA HIS A 25 -11.81 -4.84 -26.39
C HIS A 25 -12.49 -3.67 -25.66
N LYS A 26 -12.39 -3.63 -24.32
CA LYS A 26 -12.86 -2.48 -23.54
C LYS A 26 -12.14 -1.19 -23.87
N PHE A 27 -10.83 -1.25 -24.10
CA PHE A 27 -10.03 -0.10 -24.51
C PHE A 27 -10.45 0.44 -25.87
N LEU A 28 -10.61 -0.42 -26.87
CA LEU A 28 -11.02 -0.03 -28.22
C LEU A 28 -12.43 0.57 -28.26
N ASN A 29 -13.31 0.15 -27.36
CA ASN A 29 -14.68 0.68 -27.24
C ASN A 29 -14.79 1.90 -26.30
N GLY A 30 -13.67 2.42 -25.77
CA GLY A 30 -13.70 3.57 -24.85
C GLY A 30 -14.30 3.27 -23.46
N GLU A 31 -14.32 2.00 -23.05
CA GLU A 31 -15.01 1.54 -21.83
C GLU A 31 -14.06 1.36 -20.62
N LEU A 32 -12.85 1.90 -20.67
CA LEU A 32 -11.86 1.76 -19.59
C LEU A 32 -12.35 2.34 -18.26
N GLU A 33 -13.19 3.37 -18.28
CA GLU A 33 -13.74 3.95 -17.05
C GLU A 33 -14.55 2.94 -16.22
N LYS A 34 -15.18 1.95 -16.87
CA LYS A 34 -16.00 0.90 -16.24
C LYS A 34 -15.17 -0.15 -15.50
N LEU A 35 -13.86 -0.19 -15.77
CA LEU A 35 -12.94 -1.13 -15.12
C LEU A 35 -12.59 -0.69 -13.71
N LYS A 36 -12.48 -1.67 -12.81
CA LYS A 36 -11.96 -1.48 -11.46
C LYS A 36 -10.47 -1.20 -11.46
N MET A 37 -9.96 -0.69 -10.34
CA MET A 37 -8.57 -0.27 -10.22
C MET A 37 -7.57 -1.40 -10.49
N HIS A 38 -7.81 -2.59 -9.94
CA HIS A 38 -6.94 -3.76 -10.18
C HIS A 38 -6.98 -4.25 -11.63
N GLU A 39 -8.12 -4.12 -12.31
CA GLU A 39 -8.25 -4.45 -13.73
C GLU A 39 -7.48 -3.47 -14.62
N LYS A 40 -7.56 -2.17 -14.30
CA LYS A 40 -6.79 -1.10 -14.96
C LYS A 40 -5.29 -1.31 -14.75
N ASP A 41 -4.88 -1.58 -13.52
CA ASP A 41 -3.47 -1.83 -13.17
C ASP A 41 -2.90 -3.01 -13.96
N PHE A 42 -3.59 -4.15 -13.94
CA PHE A 42 -3.24 -5.32 -14.75
C PHE A 42 -3.15 -4.97 -16.25
N PHE A 43 -4.15 -4.28 -16.79
CA PHE A 43 -4.16 -3.94 -18.21
C PHE A 43 -2.99 -3.03 -18.59
N PHE A 44 -2.74 -1.95 -17.85
CA PHE A 44 -1.68 -1.00 -18.19
C PHE A 44 -0.28 -1.56 -17.95
N GLN A 45 -0.11 -2.45 -16.96
CA GLN A 45 1.14 -3.19 -16.76
C GLN A 45 1.52 -4.05 -17.96
N ASN A 46 0.54 -4.60 -18.66
CA ASN A 46 0.77 -5.38 -19.86
C ASN A 46 0.82 -4.50 -21.11
N LEU A 47 -0.02 -3.46 -21.19
CA LEU A 47 -0.11 -2.56 -22.35
C LEU A 47 1.22 -1.84 -22.63
N LYS A 48 1.98 -1.48 -21.58
CA LYS A 48 3.31 -0.87 -21.72
C LYS A 48 4.35 -1.78 -22.39
N LEU A 49 4.07 -3.08 -22.50
CA LEU A 49 4.96 -4.08 -23.09
C LEU A 49 4.70 -4.27 -24.60
N PHE A 50 3.68 -3.61 -25.17
CA PHE A 50 3.38 -3.69 -26.60
C PHE A 50 4.24 -2.69 -27.38
N TYR A 51 4.84 -3.16 -28.48
CA TYR A 51 5.73 -2.40 -29.34
C TYR A 51 5.33 -2.60 -30.79
N ASN A 52 5.48 -1.55 -31.60
CA ASN A 52 5.33 -1.68 -33.04
C ASN A 52 6.56 -2.44 -33.59
N ASN A 53 6.34 -3.43 -34.46
CA ASN A 53 7.36 -4.35 -35.00
C ASN A 53 8.56 -3.64 -35.67
N GLU A 54 9.57 -4.45 -36.02
CA GLU A 54 10.98 -4.13 -36.35
C GLU A 54 11.25 -2.89 -37.22
N SER A 55 10.31 -2.43 -38.05
CA SER A 55 10.43 -1.19 -38.84
C SER A 55 10.33 0.11 -38.01
N CYS A 56 9.83 0.04 -36.76
CA CYS A 56 9.57 1.21 -35.91
C CYS A 56 10.58 1.45 -34.78
N LYS A 57 11.78 0.85 -34.86
CA LYS A 57 12.88 1.02 -33.87
C LYS A 57 12.47 0.73 -32.42
N GLY A 58 11.58 -0.24 -32.19
CA GLY A 58 11.18 -0.62 -30.83
C GLY A 58 10.52 0.52 -30.05
N ARG A 59 9.67 1.35 -30.70
CA ARG A 59 8.82 2.33 -30.01
C ARG A 59 7.59 1.66 -29.37
N PRO A 60 7.18 2.08 -28.15
CA PRO A 60 5.94 1.58 -27.55
C PRO A 60 4.76 1.80 -28.49
N ALA A 61 3.90 0.80 -28.62
CA ALA A 61 2.69 0.88 -29.44
C ALA A 61 1.69 1.91 -28.88
N TYR A 62 1.74 2.13 -27.56
CA TYR A 62 0.84 3.03 -26.85
C TYR A 62 1.62 3.99 -25.95
N ASP A 63 1.24 5.27 -25.97
CA ASP A 63 1.70 6.27 -25.00
C ASP A 63 0.69 6.37 -23.86
N LEU A 64 0.95 5.64 -22.77
CA LEU A 64 0.06 5.59 -21.61
C LEU A 64 -0.20 6.98 -21.00
N ARG A 65 0.73 7.93 -21.13
CA ARG A 65 0.58 9.29 -20.60
C ARG A 65 -0.56 10.07 -21.28
N LYS A 66 -0.96 9.64 -22.49
CA LYS A 66 -2.09 10.21 -23.24
C LYS A 66 -3.44 9.56 -22.93
N ILE A 67 -3.46 8.42 -22.22
CA ILE A 67 -4.69 7.73 -21.85
C ILE A 67 -5.15 8.26 -20.48
N LYS A 68 -6.34 8.87 -20.43
CA LYS A 68 -6.88 9.52 -19.22
C LYS A 68 -6.90 8.56 -18.02
N GLU A 69 -7.35 7.33 -18.24
CA GLU A 69 -7.51 6.30 -17.21
C GLU A 69 -6.18 5.71 -16.74
N ALA A 70 -5.11 5.88 -17.53
CA ALA A 70 -3.78 5.38 -17.19
C ALA A 70 -2.95 6.37 -16.36
N LYS A 71 -3.44 7.60 -16.12
CA LYS A 71 -2.63 8.63 -15.44
C LYS A 71 -2.20 8.22 -14.02
N GLU A 72 -3.09 7.61 -13.24
CA GLU A 72 -2.73 7.09 -11.90
C GLU A 72 -1.66 5.99 -12.01
N TYR A 73 -1.79 5.08 -12.98
CA TYR A 73 -0.79 4.03 -13.25
C TYR A 73 0.56 4.59 -13.67
N CYS A 74 0.57 5.60 -14.54
CA CYS A 74 1.80 6.29 -14.96
C CYS A 74 2.48 6.95 -13.77
N PHE A 75 1.74 7.67 -12.94
CA PHE A 75 2.30 8.32 -11.75
C PHE A 75 2.87 7.28 -10.77
N TYR A 76 2.13 6.20 -10.51
CA TYR A 76 2.58 5.06 -9.71
C TYR A 76 3.89 4.46 -10.25
N SER A 77 3.94 4.17 -11.54
CA SER A 77 5.13 3.57 -12.20
C SER A 77 6.36 4.47 -12.14
N ILE A 78 6.16 5.79 -12.29
CA ILE A 78 7.22 6.79 -12.15
C ILE A 78 7.74 6.80 -10.70
N ILE A 79 6.85 6.79 -9.70
CA ILE A 79 7.27 6.71 -8.29
C ILE A 79 8.10 5.46 -8.04
N LEU A 80 7.67 4.28 -8.50
CA LEU A 80 8.44 3.04 -8.36
C LEU A 80 9.83 3.10 -9.03
N THR A 81 9.96 3.88 -10.10
CA THR A 81 11.19 3.97 -10.88
C THR A 81 12.18 4.95 -10.26
N TYR A 82 11.70 6.09 -9.75
CA TYR A 82 12.55 7.24 -9.39
C TYR A 82 12.58 7.58 -7.90
N ALA A 83 11.76 6.92 -7.06
CA ALA A 83 11.77 7.18 -5.63
C ALA A 83 12.78 6.30 -4.90
N ASN A 84 13.71 6.94 -4.18
CA ASN A 84 14.60 6.33 -3.20
C ASN A 84 14.51 7.12 -1.89
N GLU A 85 15.64 7.59 -1.34
CA GLU A 85 15.66 8.59 -0.26
C GLU A 85 15.01 9.93 -0.65
N TYR A 86 14.93 10.19 -1.96
CA TYR A 86 14.28 11.33 -2.58
C TYR A 86 13.75 10.93 -3.97
N ILE A 87 12.98 11.81 -4.61
CA ILE A 87 12.68 11.67 -6.04
C ILE A 87 13.90 12.11 -6.85
N ASP A 88 14.45 11.21 -7.67
CA ASP A 88 15.68 11.46 -8.42
C ASP A 88 15.53 11.07 -9.90
N PHE A 89 15.49 12.07 -10.77
CA PHE A 89 15.46 11.90 -12.22
C PHE A 89 16.84 12.07 -12.87
N ASP A 90 17.85 12.47 -12.10
CA ASP A 90 19.14 12.90 -12.64
C ASP A 90 20.14 11.73 -12.63
N THR A 91 19.94 10.73 -11.76
CA THR A 91 20.69 9.46 -11.80
C THR A 91 20.19 8.50 -12.89
N PRO A 92 21.09 7.68 -13.47
CA PRO A 92 20.70 6.63 -14.42
C PRO A 92 19.76 5.62 -13.77
N ASN A 93 18.52 5.57 -14.27
CA ASN A 93 17.51 4.61 -13.85
C ASN A 93 17.33 3.51 -14.90
N TYR A 94 16.93 2.32 -14.46
CA TYR A 94 16.79 1.13 -15.30
C TYR A 94 15.36 0.61 -15.28
N GLY A 95 14.79 0.42 -16.47
CA GLY A 95 13.54 -0.28 -16.66
C GLY A 95 13.78 -1.73 -17.12
N TYR A 96 12.70 -2.41 -17.50
CA TYR A 96 12.75 -3.80 -17.96
C TYR A 96 13.52 -4.02 -19.28
N LYS A 97 13.81 -2.95 -20.04
CA LYS A 97 14.67 -2.98 -21.25
C LYS A 97 16.08 -2.43 -21.00
N GLY A 98 16.48 -2.26 -19.74
CA GLY A 98 17.74 -1.64 -19.37
C GLY A 98 17.60 -0.13 -19.13
N LYS A 99 18.68 0.62 -19.40
CA LYS A 99 18.77 2.05 -19.06
C LYS A 99 17.66 2.86 -19.73
N ILE A 100 16.95 3.67 -18.95
CA ILE A 100 15.87 4.51 -19.45
C ILE A 100 16.47 5.66 -20.28
N PRO A 101 16.04 5.84 -21.55
CA PRO A 101 16.51 6.93 -22.39
C PRO A 101 16.22 8.32 -21.81
N ALA A 102 17.14 9.28 -21.99
CA ALA A 102 17.02 10.63 -21.42
C ALA A 102 15.77 11.41 -21.89
N ASN A 103 15.25 11.12 -23.09
CA ASN A 103 13.99 11.69 -23.55
C ASN A 103 12.78 11.17 -22.77
N GLU A 104 12.76 9.90 -22.39
CA GLU A 104 11.71 9.32 -21.54
C GLU A 104 11.82 9.83 -20.10
N VAL A 105 13.04 9.92 -19.54
CA VAL A 105 13.27 10.55 -18.23
C VAL A 105 12.72 11.98 -18.18
N ARG A 106 12.95 12.79 -19.22
CA ARG A 106 12.39 14.16 -19.32
C ARG A 106 10.86 14.17 -19.36
N LYS A 107 10.23 13.21 -20.03
CA LYS A 107 8.75 13.07 -20.07
C LYS A 107 8.22 12.67 -18.69
N ASP A 108 8.88 11.73 -18.02
CA ASP A 108 8.49 11.27 -16.69
C ASP A 108 8.64 12.36 -15.65
N LYS A 109 9.76 13.11 -15.66
CA LYS A 109 9.98 14.28 -14.79
C LYS A 109 8.86 15.30 -14.96
N ARG A 110 8.50 15.64 -16.21
CA ARG A 110 7.42 16.59 -16.50
C ARG A 110 6.07 16.08 -15.99
N PHE A 111 5.71 14.85 -16.36
CA PHE A 111 4.44 14.24 -15.95
C PHE A 111 4.33 14.14 -14.43
N PHE A 112 5.42 13.79 -13.74
CA PHE A 112 5.47 13.71 -12.28
C PHE A 112 5.08 15.03 -11.62
N TYR A 113 5.72 16.13 -12.01
CA TYR A 113 5.45 17.43 -11.39
C TYR A 113 4.07 18.01 -11.78
N GLU A 114 3.55 17.69 -12.96
CA GLU A 114 2.17 18.02 -13.33
C GLU A 114 1.16 17.22 -12.47
N TYR A 115 1.35 15.90 -12.38
CA TYR A 115 0.40 15.02 -11.73
C TYR A 115 0.43 15.13 -10.19
N ILE A 116 1.60 15.37 -9.58
CA ILE A 116 1.71 15.54 -8.13
C ILE A 116 0.90 16.74 -7.63
N ASN A 117 0.74 17.80 -8.45
CA ASN A 117 -0.12 18.93 -8.10
C ASN A 117 -1.60 18.57 -8.16
N THR A 118 -2.01 17.76 -9.15
CA THR A 118 -3.37 17.20 -9.21
C THR A 118 -3.64 16.35 -7.97
N TRP A 119 -2.71 15.49 -7.60
CA TRP A 119 -2.77 14.65 -6.41
C TRP A 119 -2.90 15.47 -5.11
N LYS A 120 -2.08 16.51 -4.94
CA LYS A 120 -2.18 17.43 -3.80
C LYS A 120 -3.58 18.03 -3.67
N ASN A 121 -4.17 18.48 -4.77
CA ASN A 121 -5.52 19.04 -4.77
C ASN A 121 -6.59 18.01 -4.39
N GLN A 122 -6.46 16.77 -4.88
CA GLN A 122 -7.37 15.69 -4.54
C GLN A 122 -7.33 15.36 -3.03
N VAL A 123 -6.14 15.21 -2.47
CA VAL A 123 -5.95 14.94 -1.03
C VAL A 123 -6.50 16.09 -0.19
N ASN A 124 -6.19 17.33 -0.55
CA ASN A 124 -6.66 18.52 0.18
C ASN A 124 -8.17 18.71 0.11
N SER A 125 -8.84 18.19 -0.92
CA SER A 125 -10.31 18.21 -1.01
C SER A 125 -11.00 17.30 0.02
N LYS A 126 -10.29 16.28 0.53
CA LYS A 126 -10.78 15.26 1.48
C LYS A 126 -12.05 14.53 1.03
N LYS A 127 -12.37 14.54 -0.27
CA LYS A 127 -13.63 13.97 -0.79
C LYS A 127 -13.57 12.45 -0.92
N GLY A 128 -13.98 11.75 0.13
CA GLY A 128 -14.11 10.29 0.15
C GLY A 128 -13.17 9.61 1.15
N SER A 129 -13.43 8.34 1.44
CA SER A 129 -12.78 7.59 2.52
C SER A 129 -11.27 7.43 2.36
N TYR A 130 -10.75 7.37 1.14
CA TYR A 130 -9.31 7.27 0.91
C TYR A 130 -8.60 8.58 1.23
N PHE A 131 -9.04 9.69 0.63
CA PHE A 131 -8.36 10.97 0.76
C PHE A 131 -8.43 11.53 2.19
N SER A 132 -9.52 11.28 2.92
CA SER A 132 -9.62 11.70 4.31
C SER A 132 -8.57 11.03 5.19
N GLN A 133 -8.32 9.73 5.01
CA GLN A 133 -7.29 9.00 5.77
C GLN A 133 -5.88 9.36 5.33
N ILE A 134 -5.64 9.47 4.02
CA ILE A 134 -4.35 9.93 3.46
C ILE A 134 -3.98 11.31 3.99
N GLU A 135 -4.92 12.25 3.99
CA GLU A 135 -4.66 13.63 4.41
C GLU A 135 -4.25 13.72 5.89
N VAL A 136 -4.94 13.00 6.77
CA VAL A 136 -4.64 12.97 8.21
C VAL A 136 -3.23 12.41 8.45
N GLU A 137 -2.93 11.25 7.88
CA GLU A 137 -1.64 10.58 8.06
C GLU A 137 -0.48 11.37 7.43
N LEU A 138 -0.68 11.93 6.23
CA LEU A 138 0.32 12.76 5.54
C LEU A 138 0.60 14.05 6.31
N LYS A 139 -0.44 14.77 6.78
CA LYS A 139 -0.23 15.99 7.56
C LYS A 139 0.53 15.73 8.85
N ARG A 140 0.30 14.59 9.51
CA ARG A 140 1.09 14.19 10.68
C ARG A 140 2.57 14.06 10.32
N LYS A 141 2.91 13.43 9.19
CA LYS A 141 4.30 13.28 8.72
C LYS A 141 4.92 14.60 8.31
N LEU A 142 4.20 15.45 7.59
CA LEU A 142 4.67 16.78 7.21
C LEU A 142 4.90 17.69 8.42
N LYS A 143 4.04 17.61 9.45
CA LYS A 143 4.25 18.36 10.70
C LYS A 143 5.52 17.92 11.41
N ALA A 144 5.77 16.62 11.52
CA ALA A 144 6.98 16.11 12.15
C ALA A 144 8.25 16.50 11.36
N LEU A 145 8.19 16.46 10.03
CA LEU A 145 9.27 16.94 9.16
C LEU A 145 9.53 18.44 9.32
N LEU A 146 8.46 19.25 9.46
CA LEU A 146 8.57 20.68 9.73
C LEU A 146 9.24 20.94 11.08
N SER A 147 8.86 20.20 12.13
CA SER A 147 9.50 20.29 13.45
C SER A 147 10.99 19.94 13.38
N ALA A 148 11.37 18.90 12.63
CA ALA A 148 12.77 18.53 12.41
C ALA A 148 13.56 19.66 11.71
N ALA A 149 12.97 20.29 10.70
CA ALA A 149 13.58 21.44 10.01
C ALA A 149 13.70 22.68 10.92
N GLN A 150 12.70 22.96 11.75
CA GLN A 150 12.72 24.05 12.74
C GLN A 150 13.79 23.82 13.82
N ALA A 151 13.99 22.57 14.23
CA ALA A 151 15.07 22.16 15.12
C ALA A 151 16.44 22.07 14.44
N GLN A 152 16.55 22.47 13.17
CA GLN A 152 17.79 22.45 12.38
C GLN A 152 18.47 21.08 12.25
N THR A 153 17.70 19.99 12.45
CA THR A 153 18.20 18.62 12.27
C THR A 153 18.31 18.21 10.79
N ILE A 154 17.65 18.96 9.91
CA ILE A 154 17.72 18.81 8.45
C ILE A 154 17.82 20.19 7.80
N THR A 155 18.46 20.26 6.63
CA THR A 155 18.56 21.48 5.83
C THR A 155 17.25 21.80 5.11
N LYS A 156 17.08 23.07 4.68
CA LYS A 156 15.94 23.48 3.84
C LYS A 156 15.83 22.66 2.55
N LYS A 157 16.97 22.38 1.90
CA LYS A 157 17.02 21.58 0.67
C LYS A 157 16.53 20.15 0.91
N GLU A 158 16.93 19.53 2.01
CA GLU A 158 16.46 18.19 2.38
C GLU A 158 14.97 18.20 2.73
N TYR A 159 14.51 19.22 3.46
CA TYR A 159 13.09 19.42 3.75
C TYR A 159 12.25 19.45 2.46
N ASP A 160 12.60 20.29 1.48
CA ASP A 160 11.84 20.43 0.23
C ASP A 160 11.81 19.11 -0.58
N ARG A 161 12.93 18.38 -0.60
CA ARG A 161 13.01 17.06 -1.24
C ARG A 161 12.17 16.02 -0.49
N LYS A 162 12.23 15.97 0.84
CA LYS A 162 11.44 15.04 1.66
C LYS A 162 9.94 15.32 1.59
N VAL A 163 9.52 16.60 1.53
CA VAL A 163 8.11 16.95 1.30
C VAL A 163 7.62 16.34 -0.02
N THR A 164 8.37 16.51 -1.10
CA THR A 164 8.02 15.94 -2.42
C THR A 164 7.95 14.41 -2.37
N LEU A 165 8.92 13.78 -1.71
CA LEU A 165 8.94 12.35 -1.50
C LEU A 165 7.71 11.87 -0.71
N PHE A 166 7.34 12.54 0.38
CA PHE A 166 6.20 12.14 1.21
C PHE A 166 4.90 12.17 0.41
N TRP A 167 4.69 13.22 -0.39
CA TRP A 167 3.54 13.29 -1.29
C TRP A 167 3.49 12.12 -2.28
N ALA A 168 4.64 11.72 -2.84
CA ALA A 168 4.76 10.59 -3.75
C ALA A 168 4.52 9.24 -3.04
N ILE A 169 5.13 9.00 -1.87
CA ILE A 169 4.94 7.75 -1.13
C ILE A 169 3.49 7.59 -0.67
N PHE A 170 2.83 8.67 -0.24
CA PHE A 170 1.41 8.61 0.10
C PHE A 170 0.51 8.32 -1.11
N PHE A 171 0.89 8.77 -2.32
CA PHE A 171 0.21 8.31 -3.53
C PHE A 171 0.39 6.81 -3.76
N HIS A 172 1.63 6.30 -3.59
CA HIS A 172 1.92 4.87 -3.72
C HIS A 172 1.10 4.03 -2.73
N ILE A 173 0.99 4.47 -1.47
CA ILE A 173 0.12 3.82 -0.47
C ILE A 173 -1.34 3.88 -0.90
N TYR A 174 -1.85 5.04 -1.28
CA TYR A 174 -3.21 5.20 -1.81
C TYR A 174 -3.48 4.24 -2.97
N TYR A 175 -2.55 4.14 -3.92
CA TYR A 175 -2.67 3.31 -5.11
C TYR A 175 -2.81 1.82 -4.74
N LYS A 176 -1.96 1.31 -3.84
CA LYS A 176 -2.05 -0.06 -3.33
C LYS A 176 -3.37 -0.34 -2.61
N VAL A 177 -3.78 0.56 -1.72
CA VAL A 177 -5.02 0.41 -0.94
C VAL A 177 -6.25 0.48 -1.85
N LYS A 178 -6.21 1.30 -2.90
CA LYS A 178 -7.27 1.40 -3.90
C LYS A 178 -7.34 0.15 -4.78
N ILE A 179 -6.22 -0.42 -5.21
CA ILE A 179 -6.19 -1.71 -5.91
C ILE A 179 -6.94 -2.79 -5.11
N TYR A 180 -6.70 -2.85 -3.80
CA TYR A 180 -7.32 -3.85 -2.94
C TYR A 180 -8.82 -3.61 -2.71
N PHE A 181 -9.21 -2.39 -2.36
CA PHE A 181 -10.58 -2.11 -1.91
C PHE A 181 -11.54 -1.67 -3.04
N ASP A 182 -11.07 -1.28 -4.22
CA ASP A 182 -11.96 -0.84 -5.31
C ASP A 182 -12.81 -1.98 -5.89
N GLU A 183 -12.29 -3.22 -5.85
CA GLU A 183 -13.04 -4.43 -6.24
C GLU A 183 -14.19 -4.75 -5.27
N LYS A 184 -14.09 -4.27 -4.02
CA LYS A 184 -15.01 -4.61 -2.94
C LYS A 184 -16.17 -3.62 -2.86
N LYS A 185 -17.37 -4.17 -2.59
CA LYS A 185 -18.59 -3.38 -2.31
C LYS A 185 -18.42 -2.60 -1.00
N ALA A 186 -18.10 -3.31 0.08
CA ALA A 186 -17.71 -2.71 1.36
C ALA A 186 -16.23 -2.32 1.34
N LYS A 187 -15.89 -1.18 1.95
CA LYS A 187 -14.50 -0.68 2.04
C LYS A 187 -13.77 -1.20 3.29
N PHE A 188 -14.06 -2.46 3.62
CA PHE A 188 -13.45 -3.21 4.71
C PHE A 188 -13.52 -4.71 4.41
N GLU A 189 -12.62 -5.47 5.02
CA GLU A 189 -12.74 -6.90 5.24
C GLU A 189 -13.26 -7.15 6.65
N GLU A 190 -14.04 -8.21 6.83
CA GLU A 190 -14.63 -8.55 8.12
C GLU A 190 -14.53 -10.06 8.36
N LEU A 191 -14.16 -10.43 9.58
CA LEU A 191 -14.18 -11.80 10.06
C LEU A 191 -15.01 -11.87 11.34
N LYS A 192 -15.91 -12.86 11.44
CA LYS A 192 -16.72 -13.08 12.62
C LYS A 192 -16.07 -14.13 13.52
N ILE A 193 -15.71 -13.75 14.75
CA ILE A 193 -15.07 -14.63 15.74
C ILE A 193 -15.81 -14.49 17.07
N SER A 194 -16.28 -15.61 17.63
CA SER A 194 -16.87 -15.65 18.98
C SER A 194 -17.93 -14.57 19.25
N GLY A 195 -18.78 -14.29 18.25
CA GLY A 195 -19.83 -13.26 18.34
C GLY A 195 -19.38 -11.83 18.02
N TYR A 196 -18.09 -11.59 17.83
CA TYR A 196 -17.54 -10.28 17.45
C TYR A 196 -17.25 -10.19 15.95
N ASN A 197 -17.44 -9.00 15.38
CA ASN A 197 -17.02 -8.68 14.02
C ASN A 197 -15.66 -7.96 14.04
N ILE A 198 -14.63 -8.55 13.46
CA ILE A 198 -13.28 -7.98 13.40
C ILE A 198 -13.06 -7.40 12.01
N ARG A 199 -12.84 -6.09 11.95
CA ARG A 199 -12.76 -5.32 10.70
C ARG A 199 -11.34 -4.84 10.42
N PHE A 200 -10.96 -4.95 9.15
CA PHE A 200 -9.79 -4.31 8.59
C PHE A 200 -10.21 -3.40 7.43
N ASP A 201 -9.99 -2.10 7.53
CA ASP A 201 -10.51 -1.12 6.57
C ASP A 201 -9.42 -0.28 5.90
N ILE A 202 -9.85 0.69 5.09
CA ILE A 202 -8.95 1.65 4.42
C ILE A 202 -8.03 2.36 5.42
N TYR A 203 -8.54 2.73 6.60
CA TYR A 203 -7.74 3.39 7.63
C TYR A 203 -6.67 2.43 8.14
N SER A 204 -7.02 1.20 8.52
CA SER A 204 -6.07 0.18 8.99
C SER A 204 -4.94 -0.03 7.98
N TYR A 205 -5.28 -0.13 6.70
CA TYR A 205 -4.31 -0.38 5.64
C TYR A 205 -3.33 0.80 5.46
N ILE A 206 -3.86 2.02 5.34
CA ILE A 206 -3.04 3.23 5.17
C ILE A 206 -2.16 3.45 6.39
N HIS A 207 -2.72 3.29 7.60
CA HIS A 207 -2.00 3.50 8.85
C HIS A 207 -0.83 2.52 8.99
N ILE A 208 -1.07 1.22 8.81
CA ILE A 208 -0.03 0.19 8.94
C ILE A 208 1.08 0.42 7.90
N LEU A 209 0.71 0.63 6.64
CA LEU A 209 1.69 0.86 5.57
C LEU A 209 2.54 2.10 5.86
N SER A 210 1.90 3.26 6.05
CA SER A 210 2.60 4.54 6.24
C SER A 210 3.50 4.57 7.49
N ARG A 211 3.11 3.85 8.55
CA ARG A 211 3.82 3.88 9.81
C ARG A 211 4.90 2.80 9.90
N HIS A 212 4.67 1.60 9.36
CA HIS A 212 5.52 0.45 9.66
C HIS A 212 6.24 -0.16 8.45
N TYR A 213 5.94 0.27 7.21
CA TYR A 213 6.53 -0.33 6.00
C TYR A 213 7.25 0.63 5.05
N TYR A 214 7.27 1.94 5.33
CA TYR A 214 8.02 2.93 4.52
C TYR A 214 9.02 3.71 5.37
N PRO A 215 10.26 3.19 5.55
CA PRO A 215 11.32 3.79 6.36
C PRO A 215 11.68 5.22 6.01
N SER A 216 11.75 5.55 4.71
CA SER A 216 12.11 6.88 4.24
C SER A 216 11.16 7.99 4.70
N MET A 217 9.95 7.65 5.17
CA MET A 217 9.03 8.61 5.80
C MET A 217 9.29 8.86 7.28
N ASN A 218 10.16 8.07 7.91
CA ASN A 218 10.18 7.83 9.34
C ASN A 218 11.58 7.90 9.96
N ASP A 219 12.66 8.07 9.17
CA ASP A 219 14.06 8.19 9.63
C ASP A 219 14.18 8.97 10.95
N GLY A 220 14.38 8.25 12.06
CA GLY A 220 14.61 8.82 13.39
C GLY A 220 13.38 9.28 14.19
N MET A 221 12.14 9.11 13.70
CA MET A 221 10.92 9.62 14.37
C MET A 221 10.24 8.65 15.35
N GLY A 222 11.00 7.76 16.01
CA GLY A 222 10.47 6.88 17.08
C GLY A 222 9.36 5.93 16.61
N VAL A 223 9.51 5.36 15.41
CA VAL A 223 8.54 4.45 14.81
C VAL A 223 9.20 3.11 14.51
N SER A 224 8.52 2.01 14.84
CA SER A 224 8.99 0.67 14.52
C SER A 224 8.73 0.26 13.08
N PHE A 225 9.67 -0.48 12.51
CA PHE A 225 9.56 -0.98 11.14
C PHE A 225 9.39 -2.49 11.10
N ASN A 226 8.40 -2.92 10.35
CA ASN A 226 8.25 -4.33 10.04
C ASN A 226 9.37 -4.72 9.08
N SER A 227 10.05 -5.81 9.41
CA SER A 227 10.97 -6.50 8.49
C SER A 227 10.22 -6.96 7.24
N LYS A 228 10.94 -7.45 6.22
CA LYS A 228 10.30 -8.14 5.09
C LYS A 228 10.08 -9.60 5.49
N GLN A 229 8.92 -9.93 6.06
CA GLN A 229 8.57 -11.32 6.41
C GLN A 229 7.95 -12.04 5.21
N LYS A 230 8.21 -13.34 5.05
CA LYS A 230 7.54 -14.14 4.01
C LYS A 230 6.08 -14.41 4.39
N ALA A 231 5.79 -14.48 5.69
CA ALA A 231 4.45 -14.74 6.21
C ALA A 231 3.43 -13.61 5.97
N ILE A 232 3.87 -12.37 5.76
CA ILE A 232 2.96 -11.21 5.60
C ILE A 232 3.02 -10.71 4.16
N ASN A 233 1.99 -11.03 3.38
CA ASN A 233 1.83 -10.48 2.05
C ASN A 233 1.21 -9.08 2.13
N LEU A 234 1.98 -8.03 1.83
CA LEU A 234 1.51 -6.65 1.91
C LEU A 234 0.43 -6.30 0.90
N ASP A 235 0.31 -7.03 -0.21
CA ASP A 235 -0.76 -6.82 -1.20
C ASP A 235 -2.06 -7.54 -0.79
N GLU A 236 -1.98 -8.42 0.22
CA GLU A 236 -3.10 -9.13 0.87
C GLU A 236 -3.17 -8.81 2.37
N LEU A 237 -2.63 -7.65 2.79
CA LEU A 237 -2.46 -7.34 4.21
C LEU A 237 -3.76 -7.51 5.03
N PRO A 238 -4.94 -7.06 4.56
CA PRO A 238 -6.18 -7.22 5.33
C PRO A 238 -6.51 -8.69 5.63
N THR A 239 -6.42 -9.57 4.63
CA THR A 239 -6.72 -11.00 4.79
C THR A 239 -5.63 -11.73 5.58
N CYS A 240 -4.35 -11.37 5.40
CA CYS A 240 -3.25 -11.88 6.22
C CYS A 240 -3.47 -11.55 7.72
N ILE A 241 -3.78 -10.30 8.04
CA ILE A 241 -3.98 -9.87 9.43
C ILE A 241 -5.21 -10.54 10.04
N LEU A 242 -6.35 -10.57 9.33
CA LEU A 242 -7.54 -11.25 9.84
C LEU A 242 -7.32 -12.76 10.04
N SER A 243 -6.54 -13.40 9.16
CA SER A 243 -6.17 -14.81 9.35
C SER A 243 -5.28 -15.02 10.58
N LEU A 244 -4.39 -14.09 10.93
CA LEU A 244 -3.61 -14.16 12.17
C LEU A 244 -4.52 -14.05 13.39
N VAL A 245 -5.48 -13.13 13.37
CA VAL A 245 -6.47 -12.97 14.44
C VAL A 245 -7.29 -14.24 14.62
N ASP A 246 -7.77 -14.85 13.53
CA ASP A 246 -8.48 -16.14 13.57
C ASP A 246 -7.67 -17.22 14.28
N LYS A 247 -6.41 -17.37 13.89
CA LYS A 247 -5.52 -18.39 14.45
C LYS A 247 -5.16 -18.11 15.92
N HIS A 248 -4.94 -16.85 16.29
CA HIS A 248 -4.62 -16.45 17.66
C HIS A 248 -5.82 -16.66 18.59
N THR A 249 -7.01 -16.24 18.19
CA THR A 249 -8.22 -16.37 19.02
C THR A 249 -8.66 -17.81 19.25
N LYS A 250 -8.21 -18.78 18.45
CA LYS A 250 -8.40 -20.21 18.72
C LYS A 250 -7.62 -20.71 19.94
N VAL A 251 -6.53 -20.04 20.33
CA VAL A 251 -5.74 -20.41 21.51
C VAL A 251 -6.06 -19.55 22.74
N SER A 252 -6.45 -18.28 22.56
CA SER A 252 -6.66 -17.34 23.68
C SER A 252 -8.10 -16.90 23.89
N GLY A 253 -9.00 -17.16 22.93
CA GLY A 253 -10.30 -16.48 22.86
C GLY A 253 -10.18 -14.98 22.55
N LEU A 254 -11.33 -14.29 22.54
CA LEU A 254 -11.44 -12.85 22.36
C LEU A 254 -12.48 -12.28 23.33
N SER A 255 -12.17 -11.15 23.98
CA SER A 255 -13.09 -10.46 24.89
C SER A 255 -13.09 -8.95 24.61
N ILE A 256 -14.09 -8.22 25.08
CA ILE A 256 -14.17 -6.76 24.96
C ILE A 256 -12.94 -6.01 25.54
N HIS A 257 -12.20 -6.66 26.44
CA HIS A 257 -11.00 -6.11 27.08
C HIS A 257 -9.71 -6.40 26.28
N THR A 258 -9.80 -7.14 25.17
CA THR A 258 -8.63 -7.43 24.34
C THR A 258 -8.25 -6.19 23.53
N GLU A 259 -7.14 -5.55 23.91
CA GLU A 259 -6.61 -4.36 23.23
C GLU A 259 -5.53 -4.68 22.19
N PHE A 260 -4.85 -5.82 22.37
CA PHE A 260 -3.80 -6.25 21.46
C PHE A 260 -3.65 -7.77 21.44
N LEU A 261 -3.07 -8.26 20.36
CA LEU A 261 -2.67 -9.65 20.16
C LEU A 261 -1.16 -9.70 19.90
N LEU A 262 -0.50 -10.66 20.53
CA LEU A 262 0.96 -10.78 20.54
C LEU A 262 1.41 -11.95 19.68
N TYR A 263 2.38 -11.71 18.81
CA TYR A 263 2.90 -12.70 17.87
C TYR A 263 4.43 -12.76 17.92
N GLU A 264 4.98 -13.93 17.59
CA GLU A 264 6.35 -14.07 17.09
C GLU A 264 6.29 -14.67 15.69
N ILE A 265 6.84 -13.96 14.71
CA ILE A 265 6.81 -14.30 13.28
C ILE A 265 8.25 -14.35 12.81
N GLU A 266 8.70 -15.51 12.34
CA GLU A 266 10.07 -15.71 11.83
C GLU A 266 11.15 -15.28 12.86
N GLY A 267 10.88 -15.48 14.16
CA GLY A 267 11.79 -15.14 15.26
C GLY A 267 11.70 -13.70 15.77
N GLU A 268 10.89 -12.85 15.14
CA GLU A 268 10.69 -11.46 15.55
C GLU A 268 9.33 -11.27 16.23
N LYS A 269 9.27 -10.43 17.28
CA LYS A 269 8.04 -10.18 18.04
C LYS A 269 7.23 -9.04 17.43
N TYR A 270 5.91 -9.20 17.38
CA TYR A 270 4.96 -8.25 16.81
C TYR A 270 3.75 -8.04 17.72
N ILE A 271 3.19 -6.83 17.66
CA ILE A 271 1.95 -6.46 18.32
C ILE A 271 0.93 -6.04 17.27
N LEU A 272 -0.23 -6.69 17.31
CA LEU A 272 -1.43 -6.26 16.59
C LEU A 272 -2.36 -5.54 17.55
N TRP A 273 -2.55 -4.24 17.37
CA TRP A 273 -3.52 -3.46 18.14
C TRP A 273 -4.89 -3.56 17.51
N ILE A 274 -5.89 -3.89 18.34
CA ILE A 274 -7.30 -3.92 17.97
C ILE A 274 -8.08 -3.02 18.93
N LYS A 275 -9.12 -2.37 18.43
CA LYS A 275 -9.97 -1.52 19.26
C LYS A 275 -11.38 -2.04 19.24
N TYR A 276 -11.93 -2.35 20.42
CA TYR A 276 -13.34 -2.62 20.57
C TYR A 276 -14.17 -1.36 20.25
N ILE A 277 -15.18 -1.54 19.41
CA ILE A 277 -16.15 -0.52 19.01
C ILE A 277 -17.53 -1.10 19.29
N SER A 278 -18.21 -0.50 20.27
CA SER A 278 -19.62 -0.77 20.55
C SER A 278 -20.47 0.16 19.68
N GLN A 279 -21.26 -0.42 18.78
CA GLN A 279 -22.37 0.26 18.12
C GLN A 279 -23.65 -0.48 18.50
N THR A 280 -24.78 0.23 18.59
CA THR A 280 -26.07 -0.34 18.97
C THR A 280 -26.36 -1.63 18.18
N GLY A 281 -26.40 -2.77 18.89
CA GLY A 281 -26.69 -4.09 18.32
C GLY A 281 -25.49 -4.86 17.73
N PHE A 282 -24.27 -4.30 17.70
CA PHE A 282 -23.10 -4.98 17.14
C PHE A 282 -21.82 -4.75 17.97
N SER A 283 -21.23 -5.85 18.45
CA SER A 283 -19.91 -5.88 19.08
C SER A 283 -18.85 -6.08 18.00
N SER A 284 -17.97 -5.10 17.82
CA SER A 284 -16.96 -5.14 16.76
C SER A 284 -15.57 -4.75 17.25
N PHE A 285 -14.53 -5.24 16.57
CA PHE A 285 -13.16 -4.78 16.71
C PHE A 285 -12.70 -4.16 15.40
N GLN A 286 -11.94 -3.07 15.47
CA GLN A 286 -11.23 -2.53 14.32
C GLN A 286 -9.72 -2.75 14.51
N VAL A 287 -9.05 -3.26 13.49
CA VAL A 287 -7.59 -3.32 13.45
C VAL A 287 -7.03 -1.90 13.40
N ARG A 288 -6.13 -1.56 14.33
CA ARG A 288 -5.57 -0.21 14.44
C ARG A 288 -4.15 -0.12 13.95
N SER A 289 -3.30 -1.08 14.33
CA SER A 289 -1.92 -1.13 13.87
C SER A 289 -1.35 -2.54 14.01
N PHE A 290 -0.29 -2.83 13.25
CA PHE A 290 0.47 -4.08 13.30
C PHE A 290 1.95 -3.76 13.11
N TYR A 291 2.76 -4.00 14.15
CA TYR A 291 4.15 -3.57 14.13
C TYR A 291 5.11 -4.49 14.90
N LYS A 292 6.38 -4.48 14.49
CA LYS A 292 7.52 -5.16 15.14
C LYS A 292 7.88 -4.46 16.44
N CYS A 293 8.08 -5.24 17.50
CA CYS A 293 8.55 -4.71 18.78
C CYS A 293 9.99 -4.21 18.66
N GLU A 294 10.23 -2.98 19.12
CA GLU A 294 11.58 -2.39 19.20
C GLU A 294 11.88 -1.83 20.60
N SER A 295 10.85 -1.50 21.39
CA SER A 295 11.00 -0.94 22.73
C SER A 295 10.89 -2.00 23.82
N GLN A 296 11.57 -1.79 24.95
CA GLN A 296 11.46 -2.69 26.11
C GLN A 296 10.01 -2.84 26.58
N LEU A 297 9.25 -1.74 26.60
CA LEU A 297 7.82 -1.74 26.94
C LEU A 297 6.97 -2.66 26.05
N ASP A 298 7.34 -2.82 24.78
CA ASP A 298 6.67 -3.78 23.90
C ASP A 298 7.07 -5.21 24.21
N PHE A 299 8.35 -5.46 24.51
CA PHE A 299 8.84 -6.78 24.90
C PHE A 299 8.28 -7.24 26.25
N ASP A 300 8.05 -6.32 27.17
CA ASP A 300 7.50 -6.60 28.50
C ASP A 300 6.08 -7.20 28.42
N LYS A 301 5.31 -6.88 27.38
CA LYS A 301 3.96 -7.45 27.14
C LYS A 301 3.99 -8.97 26.94
N PHE A 302 5.14 -9.54 26.57
CA PHE A 302 5.32 -10.99 26.37
C PHE A 302 5.71 -11.73 27.65
N ILE A 303 6.08 -11.02 28.72
CA ILE A 303 6.53 -11.65 29.97
C ILE A 303 5.37 -12.39 30.62
N GLY A 304 5.62 -13.63 31.04
CA GLY A 304 4.63 -14.49 31.68
C GLY A 304 3.52 -15.01 30.76
N LYS A 305 3.65 -14.81 29.45
CA LYS A 305 2.66 -15.27 28.45
C LYS A 305 2.95 -16.68 27.97
N THR A 306 1.89 -17.43 27.69
CA THR A 306 2.02 -18.78 27.13
C THR A 306 2.27 -18.68 25.64
N LYS A 307 3.32 -19.35 25.14
CA LYS A 307 3.65 -19.43 23.71
C LYS A 307 2.94 -20.64 23.09
N ALA A 308 2.09 -20.41 22.09
CA ALA A 308 1.50 -21.48 21.28
C ALA A 308 1.85 -21.31 19.81
N GLN A 309 2.16 -22.42 19.14
CA GLN A 309 2.37 -22.40 17.69
C GLN A 309 1.02 -22.37 16.99
N ILE A 310 0.83 -21.40 16.10
CA ILE A 310 -0.43 -21.23 15.35
C ILE A 310 -0.27 -21.45 13.84
N GLU A 311 0.96 -21.39 13.33
CA GLU A 311 1.35 -21.76 11.97
C GLU A 311 2.86 -22.04 11.92
N LYS A 312 3.36 -22.59 10.80
CA LYS A 312 4.81 -22.77 10.60
C LYS A 312 5.53 -21.42 10.77
N ASN A 313 6.47 -21.36 11.70
CA ASN A 313 7.25 -20.16 12.05
C ASN A 313 6.42 -18.97 12.58
N ILE A 314 5.19 -19.22 13.06
CA ILE A 314 4.32 -18.21 13.66
C ILE A 314 3.78 -18.71 14.99
N PHE A 315 4.01 -17.94 16.04
CA PHE A 315 3.56 -18.21 17.39
C PHE A 315 2.66 -17.09 17.91
N ALA A 316 1.65 -17.46 18.69
CA ALA A 316 0.83 -16.58 19.47
C ALA A 316 1.29 -16.58 20.93
N TYR A 317 1.17 -15.43 21.59
CA TYR A 317 1.34 -15.28 23.03
C TYR A 317 0.03 -14.82 23.66
N TYR A 318 -0.39 -15.46 24.76
CA TYR A 318 -1.64 -15.17 25.47
C TYR A 318 -1.51 -15.25 26.99
#